data_AF-A0A0G0WEP5-F1
#
_entry.id   AF-A0A0G0WEP5-F1
#
_cell.length_a   1.000
_cell.length_b   1.000
_cell.length_c   1.000
_cell.angle_alpha   90.00
_cell.angle_beta   90.00
_cell.angle_gamma   90.00
#
_symmetry.space_group_name_H-M   'P 1'
#
loop_
_entity.id
_entity.type
_entity.pdbx_description
1 polymer ?
#
loop_
_entity_poly.entity_id
_entity_poly.type
_entity_poly.pdbx_seq_one_letter_code
_entity_poly.pdbx_strand_id
1 'polypeptide(L)'
;VWFLLSVISFALFLAIGKRRSERTLMEKGAEQHRETLLHYPPALLDTLTTMFATSAWLTYALFAFQQPLISINPNVLEFLGDSSLSFGLPFTELGEAKYMMMTVPVVIYGVMRYLYAIYEKREGESPEKVLLTDTPLLASVVLWLVMVIFINYYLGG
;
A
#
# COMPACT_ATOMS: atom_id res chain seq x y z
N VAL A 1 3.16 -17.69 -2.28
CA VAL A 1 2.98 -17.59 -0.80
C VAL A 1 3.07 -16.14 -0.32
N TRP A 2 4.17 -15.43 -0.58
CA TRP A 2 4.36 -14.04 -0.14
C TRP A 2 3.28 -13.04 -0.58
N PHE A 3 2.78 -13.17 -1.81
CA PHE A 3 1.65 -12.37 -2.30
C PHE A 3 0.36 -12.59 -1.48
N LEU A 4 0.06 -13.84 -1.10
CA LEU A 4 -1.14 -14.17 -0.31
C LEU A 4 -1.08 -13.53 1.08
N LEU A 5 0.10 -13.50 1.71
CA LEU A 5 0.29 -12.84 3.00
C LEU A 5 0.01 -11.33 2.92
N SER A 6 0.42 -10.68 1.83
CA SER A 6 0.13 -9.26 1.59
C SER A 6 -1.38 -9.01 1.46
N VAL A 7 -2.08 -9.84 0.68
CA VAL A 7 -3.54 -9.72 0.48
C VAL A 7 -4.31 -9.98 1.78
N ILE A 8 -3.90 -10.98 2.57
CA ILE A 8 -4.52 -11.29 3.86
C ILE A 8 -4.34 -10.13 4.86
N SER A 9 -3.12 -9.59 5.00
CA SER A 9 -2.87 -8.43 5.86
C SER A 9 -3.67 -7.19 5.44
N PHE A 10 -3.80 -6.95 4.13
CA PHE A 10 -4.62 -5.86 3.61
C PHE A 10 -6.12 -6.06 3.87
N ALA A 11 -6.63 -7.30 3.74
CA ALA A 11 -8.01 -7.62 4.05
C ALA A 11 -8.35 -7.44 5.54
N LEU A 12 -7.46 -7.90 6.44
CA LEU A 12 -7.59 -7.70 7.90
C LEU A 12 -7.60 -6.22 8.26
N PHE A 13 -6.74 -5.43 7.62
CA PHE A 13 -6.68 -4.00 7.80
C PHE A 13 -8.00 -3.29 7.42
N LEU A 14 -8.60 -3.66 6.28
CA LEU A 14 -9.92 -3.15 5.89
C LEU A 14 -11.03 -3.62 6.84
N ALA A 15 -11.00 -4.87 7.29
CA ALA A 15 -11.99 -5.42 8.22
C ALA A 15 -12.01 -4.69 9.57
N ILE A 16 -10.84 -4.33 10.11
CA ILE A 16 -10.73 -3.51 11.33
C ILE A 16 -11.26 -2.11 11.09
N GLY A 17 -10.95 -1.54 9.91
CA GLY A 17 -11.50 -0.27 9.50
C GLY A 17 -13.04 -0.26 9.53
N LYS A 18 -13.69 -1.25 8.92
CA LYS A 18 -15.17 -1.37 8.95
C LYS A 18 -15.70 -1.39 10.38
N ARG A 19 -15.07 -2.18 11.26
CA ARG A 19 -15.44 -2.26 12.68
C ARG A 19 -15.27 -0.93 13.42
N ARG A 20 -14.31 -0.08 13.03
CA ARG A 20 -14.14 1.28 13.59
C ARG A 20 -15.24 2.24 13.13
N SER A 21 -15.64 2.18 11.86
CA SER A 21 -16.72 2.99 11.30
C SER A 21 -18.07 2.66 11.95
N GLU A 22 -18.37 1.38 12.18
CA GLU A 22 -19.60 0.97 12.88
C GLU A 22 -19.72 1.59 14.28
N ARG A 23 -18.61 1.82 15.00
CA ARG A 23 -18.62 2.45 16.33
C ARG A 23 -18.83 3.97 16.30
N THR A 24 -18.19 4.65 15.36
CA THR A 24 -18.24 6.12 15.24
C THR A 24 -19.58 6.59 14.67
N LEU A 25 -20.25 5.77 13.85
CA LEU A 25 -21.63 5.98 13.44
C LEU A 25 -22.62 5.91 14.61
N MET A 26 -22.37 5.05 15.62
CA MET A 26 -23.21 4.94 16.83
C MET A 26 -23.02 6.09 17.84
N GLU A 27 -21.88 6.80 17.82
CA GLU A 27 -21.70 8.01 18.65
C GLU A 27 -22.51 9.21 18.14
N LYS A 28 -22.85 9.26 16.84
CA LYS A 28 -23.60 10.36 16.22
C LYS A 28 -25.13 10.15 16.19
N GLY A 29 -25.62 8.98 16.58
CA GLY A 29 -27.05 8.63 16.55
C GLY A 29 -27.49 7.91 17.82
N ALA A 30 -28.13 8.68 18.71
CA ALA A 30 -28.89 8.37 19.92
C ALA A 30 -29.02 6.90 20.42
N GLU A 31 -28.85 6.80 21.73
CA GLU A 31 -29.51 5.90 22.70
C GLU A 31 -30.29 4.69 22.18
N GLN A 32 -29.99 3.52 22.76
CA GLN A 32 -30.71 2.23 22.69
C GLN A 32 -30.21 1.25 21.61
N HIS A 33 -29.40 0.25 22.00
CA HIS A 33 -29.82 -1.17 22.12
C HIS A 33 -28.72 -2.26 22.18
N ARG A 34 -27.40 -2.00 22.23
CA ARG A 34 -26.43 -3.12 22.35
C ARG A 34 -25.15 -2.81 23.14
N GLU A 35 -25.11 -3.25 24.40
CA GLU A 35 -23.97 -3.10 25.32
C GLU A 35 -22.71 -3.91 24.94
N THR A 36 -22.80 -4.86 24.02
CA THR A 36 -21.66 -5.72 23.64
C THR A 36 -20.59 -5.01 22.80
N LEU A 37 -20.85 -3.79 22.29
CA LEU A 37 -19.87 -2.98 21.55
C LEU A 37 -19.10 -1.96 22.42
N LEU A 38 -19.50 -1.75 23.67
CA LEU A 38 -18.91 -0.76 24.59
C LEU A 38 -17.55 -1.17 25.17
N HIS A 39 -17.25 -2.48 25.17
CA HIS A 39 -16.06 -3.02 25.86
C HIS A 39 -14.76 -2.98 25.05
N TYR A 40 -14.76 -2.41 23.85
CA TYR A 40 -13.52 -2.30 23.06
C TYR A 40 -12.89 -0.92 23.30
N PRO A 41 -11.71 -0.80 23.92
CA PRO A 41 -11.07 0.51 24.02
C PRO A 41 -10.65 1.00 22.62
N PRO A 42 -10.88 2.28 22.26
CA PRO A 42 -10.47 2.83 20.96
C PRO A 42 -8.96 2.68 20.72
N ALA A 43 -8.16 2.71 21.79
CA ALA A 43 -6.74 2.44 21.75
C ALA A 43 -6.37 1.07 21.14
N LEU A 44 -7.19 0.03 21.36
CA LEU A 44 -6.89 -1.30 20.83
C LEU A 44 -7.16 -1.39 19.32
N LEU A 45 -8.18 -0.69 18.81
CA LEU A 45 -8.40 -0.59 17.36
C LEU A 45 -7.24 0.14 16.67
N ASP A 46 -6.72 1.21 17.29
CA ASP A 46 -5.60 1.97 16.75
C ASP A 46 -4.28 1.16 16.80
N THR A 47 -4.04 0.40 17.87
CA THR A 47 -2.91 -0.54 17.96
C THR A 47 -3.01 -1.65 16.92
N LEU A 48 -4.18 -2.26 16.73
CA LEU A 48 -4.36 -3.28 15.69
C LEU A 48 -4.18 -2.69 14.28
N THR A 49 -4.73 -1.50 14.01
CA THR A 49 -4.60 -0.83 12.72
C THR A 49 -3.13 -0.57 12.36
N THR A 50 -2.32 -0.11 13.31
CA THR A 50 -0.88 0.13 13.11
C THR A 50 -0.07 -1.17 12.99
N MET A 51 -0.40 -2.23 13.75
CA MET A 51 0.25 -3.55 13.63
C MET A 51 -0.01 -4.19 12.26
N PHE A 52 -1.25 -4.18 11.77
CA PHE A 52 -1.58 -4.74 10.46
C PHE A 52 -1.05 -3.88 9.31
N ALA A 53 -1.05 -2.54 9.45
CA ALA A 53 -0.46 -1.64 8.46
C ALA A 53 1.04 -1.91 8.29
N THR A 54 1.78 -2.02 9.40
CA THR A 54 3.22 -2.29 9.37
C THR A 54 3.54 -3.68 8.80
N SER A 55 2.76 -4.70 9.15
CA SER A 55 2.85 -6.02 8.53
C SER A 55 2.55 -5.99 7.02
N ALA A 56 1.58 -5.19 6.57
CA ALA A 56 1.18 -5.14 5.16
C ALA A 56 2.29 -4.60 4.25
N TRP A 57 2.87 -3.43 4.58
CA TRP A 57 3.95 -2.87 3.76
C TRP A 57 5.25 -3.65 3.90
N LEU A 58 5.56 -4.22 5.08
CA LEU A 58 6.73 -5.09 5.27
C LEU A 58 6.63 -6.37 4.43
N THR A 59 5.46 -7.01 4.43
CA THR A 59 5.20 -8.20 3.62
C THR A 59 5.28 -7.88 2.14
N TYR A 60 4.81 -6.69 1.72
CA TYR A 60 4.97 -6.21 0.35
C TYR A 60 6.45 -5.98 -0.02
N ALA A 61 7.23 -5.36 0.87
CA ALA A 61 8.66 -5.15 0.65
C ALA A 61 9.42 -6.48 0.52
N LEU A 62 9.08 -7.48 1.35
CA LEU A 62 9.62 -8.84 1.23
C LEU A 62 9.20 -9.51 -0.08
N PHE A 63 7.95 -9.34 -0.50
CA PHE A 63 7.49 -9.83 -1.80
C PHE A 63 8.28 -9.22 -2.96
N ALA A 64 8.47 -7.90 -2.96
CA ALA A 64 9.23 -7.17 -3.97
C ALA A 64 10.71 -7.59 -3.98
N PHE A 65 11.29 -7.88 -2.81
CA PHE A 65 12.64 -8.40 -2.70
C PHE A 65 12.75 -9.86 -3.19
N GLN A 66 11.75 -10.71 -2.97
CA GLN A 66 11.82 -12.12 -3.37
C GLN A 66 11.56 -12.36 -4.86
N GLN A 67 11.14 -11.34 -5.62
CA GLN A 67 10.92 -11.46 -7.06
C GLN A 67 12.24 -11.78 -7.79
N PRO A 68 12.18 -12.65 -8.81
CA PRO A 68 13.34 -12.92 -9.64
C PRO A 68 13.76 -11.66 -10.39
N LEU A 69 15.01 -11.69 -10.80
CA LEU A 69 15.68 -10.57 -11.43
C LEU A 69 15.12 -10.46 -12.84
N ILE A 70 14.62 -9.27 -13.17
CA ILE A 70 13.99 -9.03 -14.46
C ILE A 70 15.11 -8.62 -15.42
N SER A 71 15.43 -9.48 -16.39
CA SER A 71 16.37 -9.15 -17.46
C SER A 71 15.77 -8.04 -18.32
N ILE A 72 16.49 -6.93 -18.45
CA ILE A 72 16.02 -5.79 -19.26
C ILE A 72 16.17 -6.12 -20.75
N ASN A 73 15.11 -5.87 -21.52
CA ASN A 73 15.16 -5.86 -22.98
C ASN A 73 16.28 -4.93 -23.50
N PRO A 74 17.23 -5.41 -24.34
CA PRO A 74 18.37 -4.61 -24.80
C PRO A 74 17.96 -3.33 -25.57
N ASN A 75 16.79 -3.32 -26.23
CA ASN A 75 16.25 -2.14 -26.93
C ASN A 75 15.94 -0.96 -25.98
N VAL A 76 15.58 -1.22 -24.73
CA VAL A 76 15.29 -0.18 -23.72
C VAL A 76 16.59 0.39 -23.14
N LEU A 77 17.62 -0.45 -23.03
CA LEU A 77 18.95 -0.06 -22.58
C LEU A 77 19.66 0.85 -23.58
N GLU A 78 19.50 0.57 -24.88
CA GLU A 78 20.04 1.42 -25.97
C GLU A 78 19.30 2.77 -26.06
N PHE A 79 17.97 2.79 -25.91
CA PHE A 79 17.17 4.02 -25.89
C PHE A 79 17.51 4.95 -24.71
N LEU A 80 17.79 4.39 -23.53
CA LEU A 80 18.19 5.17 -22.35
C LEU A 80 19.68 5.56 -22.36
N GLY A 81 20.52 4.80 -23.07
CA GLY A 81 21.97 4.98 -23.18
C GLY A 81 22.44 6.14 -24.05
N ASP A 82 21.62 6.60 -25.01
CA ASP A 82 21.97 7.70 -25.91
C ASP A 82 21.78 9.11 -25.30
N SER A 83 21.18 9.19 -24.11
CA SER A 83 21.05 10.47 -23.41
C SER A 83 22.33 10.76 -22.62
N SER A 84 22.96 11.91 -22.91
CA SER A 84 24.16 12.48 -22.26
C SER A 84 24.01 12.79 -20.76
N LEU A 85 23.08 12.12 -20.08
CA LEU A 85 22.85 12.06 -18.64
C LEU A 85 23.40 10.75 -18.06
N SER A 86 24.56 10.30 -18.54
CA SER A 86 25.42 9.37 -17.80
C SER A 86 26.02 10.08 -16.57
N PHE A 87 25.17 10.64 -15.71
CA PHE A 87 25.53 11.04 -14.35
C PHE A 87 25.71 9.75 -13.56
N GLY A 88 26.91 9.17 -13.64
CA GLY A 88 27.43 8.16 -12.71
C GLY A 88 26.41 7.11 -12.29
N LEU A 89 25.74 6.49 -13.25
CA LEU A 89 24.80 5.41 -12.98
C LEU A 89 25.62 4.11 -12.88
N PRO A 90 25.90 3.55 -11.68
CA PRO A 90 26.49 2.22 -11.50
C PRO A 90 25.47 1.10 -11.83
N PHE A 91 24.65 1.29 -12.87
CA PHE A 91 23.49 0.44 -13.17
C PHE A 91 23.81 -0.67 -14.19
N THR A 92 25.09 -0.86 -14.54
CA THR A 92 25.54 -1.88 -15.51
C THR A 92 26.08 -3.17 -14.88
N GLU A 93 26.44 -3.17 -13.58
CA GLU A 93 26.65 -4.42 -12.79
C GLU A 93 25.31 -4.99 -12.27
N LEU A 94 24.21 -4.29 -12.56
CA LEU A 94 22.82 -4.58 -12.19
C LEU A 94 22.07 -5.28 -13.35
N GLY A 95 22.74 -6.19 -14.08
CA GLY A 95 22.06 -7.15 -14.99
C GLY A 95 21.03 -8.03 -14.27
N GLU A 96 21.01 -7.94 -12.94
CA GLU A 96 20.09 -8.57 -12.02
C GLU A 96 19.53 -7.54 -11.01
N ALA A 97 18.89 -6.45 -11.46
CA ALA A 97 18.25 -5.54 -10.51
C ALA A 97 16.84 -6.02 -10.12
N LYS A 98 16.51 -5.89 -8.84
CA LYS A 98 15.16 -6.09 -8.31
C LYS A 98 14.31 -4.84 -8.59
N TYR A 99 13.95 -4.61 -9.85
CA TYR A 99 13.18 -3.41 -10.26
C TYR A 99 11.84 -3.26 -9.53
N MET A 100 11.25 -4.38 -9.10
CA MET A 100 10.04 -4.40 -8.26
C MET A 100 10.24 -3.72 -6.90
N MET A 101 11.47 -3.50 -6.41
CA MET A 101 11.69 -2.74 -5.16
C MET A 101 11.43 -1.24 -5.33
N MET A 102 11.44 -0.71 -6.55
CA MET A 102 11.17 0.71 -6.82
C MET A 102 9.73 1.11 -6.49
N THR A 103 8.80 0.15 -6.45
CA THR A 103 7.39 0.40 -6.09
C THR A 103 7.16 0.46 -4.57
N VAL A 104 8.14 0.07 -3.74
CA VAL A 104 8.02 0.03 -2.27
C VAL A 104 7.76 1.42 -1.67
N PRO A 105 8.49 2.49 -2.03
CA PRO A 105 8.19 3.84 -1.54
C PRO A 105 6.76 4.31 -1.85
N VAL A 106 6.20 3.91 -3.00
CA VAL A 106 4.83 4.24 -3.39
C VAL A 106 3.81 3.52 -2.49
N VAL A 107 4.05 2.24 -2.19
CA VAL A 107 3.18 1.48 -1.27
C VAL A 107 3.25 2.04 0.16
N ILE A 108 4.46 2.39 0.63
CA ILE A 108 4.63 3.03 1.95
C ILE A 108 3.85 4.34 1.99
N TYR A 109 3.96 5.17 0.94
CA TYR A 109 3.17 6.40 0.84
C TYR A 109 1.66 6.13 0.90
N GLY A 110 1.16 5.12 0.18
CA GLY A 110 -0.26 4.76 0.20
C GLY A 110 -0.74 4.35 1.59
N VAL A 111 0.03 3.52 2.31
CA VAL A 111 -0.29 3.11 3.69
C VAL A 111 -0.25 4.30 4.65
N MET A 112 0.79 5.14 4.57
CA MET A 112 0.92 6.35 5.40
C MET A 112 -0.24 7.32 5.14
N ARG A 113 -0.61 7.53 3.88
CA ARG A 113 -1.70 8.43 3.49
C ARG A 113 -3.05 7.93 3.99
N TYR A 114 -3.30 6.63 3.89
CA TYR A 114 -4.52 6.04 4.43
C TYR A 114 -4.59 6.17 5.96
N LEU A 115 -3.49 5.89 6.68
CA LEU A 115 -3.45 6.09 8.13
C LEU A 115 -3.72 7.55 8.48
N TYR A 116 -3.09 8.49 7.78
CA TYR A 116 -3.32 9.93 7.97
C TYR A 116 -4.80 10.30 7.77
N ALA A 117 -5.43 9.81 6.71
CA ALA A 117 -6.84 10.07 6.45
C ALA A 117 -7.75 9.55 7.58
N ILE A 118 -7.44 8.39 8.17
CA ILE A 118 -8.18 7.79 9.29
C ILE A 118 -8.01 8.55 10.61
N TYR A 119 -6.84 9.14 10.86
CA TYR A 119 -6.56 9.86 12.11
C TYR A 119 -6.99 11.34 12.05
N GLU A 120 -6.86 11.97 10.89
CA GLU A 120 -7.20 13.39 10.73
C GLU A 120 -8.69 13.62 10.46
N LYS A 121 -9.31 12.79 9.61
CA LYS A 121 -10.76 12.84 9.39
C LYS A 121 -11.44 12.01 10.47
N ARG A 122 -11.83 12.66 11.58
CA ARG A 122 -12.67 12.09 12.65
C ARG A 122 -14.11 11.78 12.22
N GLU A 123 -14.34 11.58 10.93
CA GLU A 123 -15.64 11.27 10.38
C GLU A 123 -15.76 9.75 10.35
N GLY A 124 -16.81 9.22 10.99
CA GLY A 124 -17.13 7.79 10.97
C GLY A 124 -17.51 7.22 9.60
N GLU A 125 -17.09 7.86 8.52
CA GLU A 125 -17.20 7.30 7.19
C GLU A 125 -16.50 5.94 7.14
N SER A 126 -17.10 4.99 6.42
CA SER A 126 -16.50 3.68 6.29
C SER A 126 -15.13 3.82 5.63
N PRO A 127 -14.06 3.21 6.18
CA PRO A 127 -12.70 3.41 5.67
C PRO A 127 -12.52 2.97 4.22
N GLU A 128 -13.39 2.10 3.72
CA GLU A 128 -13.52 1.78 2.29
C GLU A 128 -13.96 3.01 1.46
N LYS A 129 -14.86 3.85 1.97
CA LYS A 129 -15.23 5.13 1.34
C LYS A 129 -14.07 6.11 1.41
N VAL A 130 -13.36 6.19 2.53
CA VAL A 130 -12.15 7.02 2.64
C VAL A 130 -11.11 6.58 1.60
N LEU A 131 -10.98 5.27 1.37
CA LEU A 131 -10.10 4.69 0.36
C LEU A 131 -10.50 5.09 -1.06
N LEU A 132 -11.80 5.12 -1.36
CA LEU A 132 -12.33 5.47 -2.68
C LEU A 132 -12.52 6.97 -2.92
N THR A 133 -12.56 7.78 -1.86
CA THR A 133 -12.85 9.23 -1.93
C THR A 133 -11.58 10.08 -1.87
N ASP A 134 -10.52 9.61 -1.21
CA ASP A 134 -9.25 10.35 -1.12
C ASP A 134 -8.47 10.24 -2.45
N THR A 135 -8.56 11.28 -3.27
CA THR A 135 -7.92 11.38 -4.58
C THR A 135 -6.41 11.08 -4.58
N PRO A 136 -5.58 11.59 -3.64
CA PRO A 136 -4.16 11.23 -3.58
C PRO A 136 -3.92 9.77 -3.20
N LEU A 137 -4.79 9.16 -2.39
CA LEU A 137 -4.68 7.75 -2.05
C LEU A 137 -5.00 6.88 -3.27
N LEU A 138 -6.09 7.17 -3.98
CA LEU A 138 -6.45 6.46 -5.20
C LEU A 138 -5.39 6.64 -6.30
N ALA A 139 -4.84 7.86 -6.43
CA ALA A 139 -3.73 8.13 -7.34
C ALA A 139 -2.49 7.29 -7.00
N SER A 140 -2.16 7.09 -5.73
CA SER A 140 -1.03 6.25 -5.32
C SER A 140 -1.23 4.77 -5.69
N VAL A 141 -2.45 4.24 -5.57
CA VAL A 141 -2.78 2.86 -5.95
C VAL A 141 -2.73 2.68 -7.47
N VAL A 142 -3.27 3.64 -8.22
CA VAL A 142 -3.22 3.63 -9.70
C VAL A 142 -1.78 3.75 -10.18
N LEU A 143 -0.99 4.68 -9.62
CA LEU A 143 0.43 4.84 -9.92
C LEU A 143 1.19 3.54 -9.65
N TRP A 144 0.92 2.90 -8.52
CA TRP A 144 1.51 1.62 -8.16
C TRP A 144 1.19 0.52 -9.19
N LEU A 145 -0.09 0.36 -9.58
CA LEU A 145 -0.50 -0.59 -10.62
C LEU A 145 0.18 -0.33 -11.95
N VAL A 146 0.25 0.94 -12.37
CA VAL A 146 0.93 1.35 -13.60
C VAL A 146 2.41 1.00 -13.54
N MET A 147 3.10 1.29 -12.43
CA MET A 147 4.50 0.91 -12.26
C MET A 147 4.70 -0.60 -12.33
N VAL A 148 3.86 -1.40 -11.67
CA VAL A 148 3.96 -2.87 -11.71
C VAL A 148 3.77 -3.40 -13.13
N ILE A 149 2.77 -2.92 -13.86
CA ILE A 149 2.53 -3.33 -15.25
C ILE A 149 3.69 -2.90 -16.14
N PHE A 150 4.16 -1.66 -15.99
CA PHE A 150 5.28 -1.13 -16.76
C PHE A 150 6.55 -1.96 -16.55
N ILE A 151 6.90 -2.24 -15.30
CA ILE A 151 8.09 -3.03 -14.94
C ILE A 151 7.99 -4.46 -15.49
N ASN A 152 6.84 -5.12 -15.39
CA ASN A 152 6.72 -6.51 -15.86
C ASN A 152 6.63 -6.63 -17.38
N TYR A 153 6.03 -5.67 -18.09
CA TYR A 153 5.76 -5.80 -19.53
C TYR A 153 6.80 -5.13 -20.41
N TYR A 154 7.34 -3.98 -20.00
CA TYR A 154 8.33 -3.23 -20.80
C TYR A 154 9.76 -3.56 -20.40
N LEU A 155 10.02 -3.74 -19.10
CA LEU A 155 11.35 -4.13 -18.61
C LEU A 155 11.55 -5.65 -18.66
N GLY A 156 10.53 -6.45 -18.37
CA GLY A 156 10.61 -7.91 -18.45
C GLY A 156 10.29 -8.46 -19.84
N GLY A 157 11.34 -8.70 -20.64
CA GLY A 157 11.27 -9.46 -21.88
C GLY A 157 12.54 -10.29 -22.08
#